data_AF-A0A4S8L1B9-F1
#
_entry.id   AF-A0A4S8L1B9-F1
#
_cell.length_a   1.000
_cell.length_b   1.000
_cell.length_c   1.000
_cell.angle_alpha   90.00
_cell.angle_beta   90.00
_cell.angle_gamma   90.00
#
_symmetry.space_group_name_H-M   'P 1'
#
loop_
_entity.id
_entity.type
_entity.pdbx_description
1 polymer ?
#
loop_
_entity_poly.entity_id
_entity_poly.type
_entity_poly.pdbx_seq_one_letter_code
_entity_poly.pdbx_strand_id
1 'polypeptide(L)' 'VGIWNTATGQEEAKLEGHTDWVMSVAFSPDGSQLASRSSDNTVWIWNTATG' A
#
# COMPACT_ATOMS: atom_id res chain seq x y z
N VAL A 1 3.85 0.95 -4.29
CA VAL A 1 3.20 1.95 -3.41
C VAL A 1 4.16 2.25 -2.27
N GLY A 2 4.44 3.50 -1.94
CA GLY A 2 5.29 3.85 -0.80
C GLY A 2 4.46 4.13 0.45
N ILE A 3 4.92 3.69 1.61
CA ILE A 3 4.37 4.02 2.93
C ILE A 3 5.31 5.03 3.58
N TRP A 4 4.73 6.13 4.05
CA TRP A 4 5.47 7.27 4.57
C TRP A 4 4.99 7.60 5.97
N ASN A 5 5.94 7.84 6.86
CA ASN A 5 5.64 8.38 8.17
C ASN A 5 5.26 9.86 8.03
N THR A 6 4.04 10.23 8.39
CA THR A 6 3.58 11.62 8.24
C THR A 6 4.22 12.59 9.22
N ALA A 7 4.75 12.11 10.35
CA ALA A 7 5.37 12.95 11.37
C ALA A 7 6.84 13.25 11.06
N THR A 8 7.57 12.28 10.49
CA THR A 8 9.01 12.43 10.18
C THR A 8 9.28 12.70 8.71
N GLY A 9 8.30 12.45 7.83
CA GLY A 9 8.45 12.53 6.37
C GLY A 9 9.35 11.44 5.78
N GLN A 10 9.73 10.42 6.56
CA GLN A 10 10.57 9.33 6.11
C GLN A 10 9.73 8.24 5.43
N GLU A 11 10.29 7.60 4.41
CA GLU A 11 9.72 6.39 3.82
C GLU A 11 9.94 5.21 4.78
N GLU A 12 8.87 4.55 5.19
CA GLU A 12 8.92 3.40 6.10
C GLU A 12 8.97 2.08 5.35
N ALA A 13 8.25 1.97 4.23
CA ALA A 13 8.21 0.75 3.44
C ALA A 13 7.84 1.04 1.99
N LYS A 14 8.27 0.15 1.10
CA LYS A 14 7.89 0.15 -0.31
C LYS A 14 7.25 -1.17 -0.66
N LEU A 15 5.98 -1.09 -1.03
CA LEU A 15 5.17 -2.23 -1.46
C LEU A 15 5.42 -2.47 -2.95
N GLU A 16 6.25 -3.48 -3.23
CA GLU A 16 6.61 -3.93 -4.56
C GLU A 16 5.80 -5.18 -4.92
N GLY A 17 4.96 -5.08 -5.95
CA GLY A 17 4.10 -6.19 -6.37
C GLY A 17 3.33 -5.87 -7.64
N HIS A 18 2.84 -4.62 -7.75
CA HIS A 18 2.22 -4.15 -8.98
C HIS A 18 3.25 -3.91 -10.09
N THR A 19 2.92 -4.37 -11.29
CA THR A 19 3.76 -4.22 -12.50
C THR A 19 3.33 -3.04 -13.37
N ASP A 20 2.25 -2.37 -13.00
CA ASP A 20 1.68 -1.21 -13.69
C ASP A 20 1.16 -0.16 -12.67
N TRP A 21 0.55 0.92 -13.15
CA TRP A 21 0.06 2.03 -12.34
C TRP A 21 -1.01 1.60 -11.35
N VAL A 22 -0.78 1.97 -10.09
CA VAL A 22 -1.78 1.84 -9.03
C VAL A 22 -2.82 2.92 -9.22
N MET A 23 -4.07 2.50 -9.41
CA MET A 23 -5.20 3.37 -9.69
C MET A 23 -5.92 3.82 -8.41
N SER A 24 -5.88 2.99 -7.36
CA SER A 24 -6.59 3.26 -6.10
C SER A 24 -5.98 2.51 -4.92
N VAL A 25 -6.13 3.08 -3.73
CA VAL A 25 -5.73 2.50 -2.45
C VAL A 25 -6.83 2.68 -1.41
N ALA A 26 -7.00 1.71 -0.53
CA ALA A 26 -7.98 1.77 0.56
C ALA A 26 -7.45 1.07 1.81
N PHE A 27 -7.63 1.69 2.97
CA PHE A 27 -7.33 1.06 4.26
C PHE A 27 -8.56 0.32 4.79
N SER A 28 -8.31 -0.79 5.46
CA SER A 28 -9.28 -1.40 6.38
C SER A 28 -9.65 -0.42 7.50
N PRO A 29 -10.88 -0.49 8.07
CA PRO A 29 -11.31 0.44 9.12
C PRO A 29 -10.44 0.40 10.39
N ASP A 30 -9.84 -0.76 10.69
CA ASP A 30 -8.93 -0.94 11.82
C ASP A 30 -7.46 -0.61 11.49
N GLY A 31 -7.18 -0.27 10.22
CA GLY A 31 -5.85 0.07 9.73
C GLY A 31 -4.88 -1.12 9.64
N SER A 32 -5.32 -2.35 9.87
CA SER A 32 -4.46 -3.56 9.86
C SER A 32 -4.07 -4.01 8.45
N GLN A 33 -4.85 -3.61 7.46
CA GLN A 33 -4.67 -3.95 6.05
C GLN A 33 -4.80 -2.75 5.14
N LEU A 34 -4.00 -2.77 4.08
CA LEU A 34 -4.07 -1.87 2.94
C LEU A 34 -4.38 -2.68 1.68
N ALA A 35 -5.37 -2.26 0.91
CA ALA A 35 -5.63 -2.77 -0.43
C ALA A 35 -5.12 -1.79 -1.48
N SER A 36 -4.47 -2.30 -2.52
CA SER A 36 -4.08 -1.54 -3.71
C SER A 36 -4.56 -2.22 -4.98
N ARG A 37 -5.15 -1.44 -5.90
CA ARG A 37 -5.58 -1.91 -7.24
C ARG A 37 -4.76 -1.25 -8.33
N SER A 38 -4.36 -2.03 -9.33
CA SER A 38 -3.52 -1.57 -10.44
C SER A 38 -4.14 -1.87 -11.81
N SER A 39 -3.63 -1.17 -12.82
CA SER A 39 -3.89 -1.42 -14.24
C SER A 39 -3.38 -2.79 -14.71
N ASP A 40 -2.50 -3.44 -13.94
CA ASP A 40 -2.02 -4.82 -14.18
C ASP A 40 -3.07 -5.91 -13.96
N ASN A 41 -4.34 -5.51 -13.71
CA ASN A 41 -5.48 -6.37 -13.41
C ASN A 41 -5.38 -7.14 -12.09
N THR A 42 -4.49 -6.73 -11.18
CA THR A 42 -4.36 -7.33 -9.85
C THR A 42 -4.82 -6.39 -8.74
N VAL A 43 -5.17 -7.00 -7.61
CA VAL A 43 -5.38 -6.33 -6.32
C VAL A 43 -4.46 -7.01 -5.32
N TRP A 44 -3.66 -6.22 -4.61
CA TRP A 44 -2.79 -6.70 -3.54
C TRP A 44 -3.33 -6.26 -2.18
N ILE A 45 -3.26 -7.15 -1.20
CA ILE A 45 -3.60 -6.89 0.19
C ILE A 45 -2.31 -6.98 1.00
N TRP A 46 -2.00 -5.90 1.70
CA TRP A 46 -0.80 -5.74 2.51
C TRP A 46 -1.19 -5.68 3.98
N ASN A 47 -0.44 -6.36 4.84
CA ASN A 47 -0.63 -6.27 6.28
C ASN A 47 0.25 -5.15 6.84
N THR A 48 -0.37 -4.13 7.44
CA THR A 48 0.34 -2.93 7.92
C THR A 48 1.22 -3.20 9.13
N ALA A 49 0.96 -4.29 9.87
CA ALA A 49 1.78 -4.67 11.01
C ALA A 49 3.13 -5.29 10.62
N THR A 50 3.23 -5.82 9.40
CA THR A 50 4.45 -6.50 8.94
C THR A 50 5.13 -5.83 7.76
N GLY A 51 4.52 -4.79 7.18
CA GLY A 51 5.13 -3.95 6.14
C GLY A 51 5.55 -4.74 4.92
#